data_AF-A0A533YPE8-F1
#
_entry.id   AF-A0A533YPE8-F1
#
_cell.length_a   1.000
_cell.length_b   1.000
_cell.length_c   1.000
_cell.angle_alpha   90.00
_cell.angle_beta   90.00
_cell.angle_gamma   90.00
#
_symmetry.space_group_name_H-M   'P 1'
#
loop_
_entity.id
_entity.type
_entity.pdbx_description
1 polymer ?
#
loop_
_entity_poly.entity_id
_entity_poly.type
_entity_poly.pdbx_seq_one_letter_code
_entity_poly.pdbx_strand_id
1 'polypeptide(L)'
;MPQTINILPENLANKIAAGEVVQRPAAAVKELLENSIDARARALTLVIKKGGKSLIQLIDDGSGMSREDALLAFQRHATSKISSFEDLENIHTLG
;
A
#
# COMPACT_ATOMS: atom_id res chain seq x y z
N MET A 1 44.39 -7.46 -15.31
CA MET A 1 43.51 -8.23 -14.40
C MET A 1 42.20 -8.49 -15.15
N PRO A 2 41.63 -9.70 -15.12
CA PRO A 2 40.39 -9.96 -15.84
C PRO A 2 39.23 -9.18 -15.21
N GLN A 3 38.36 -8.60 -16.04
CA GLN A 3 37.12 -7.96 -15.57
C GLN A 3 36.22 -9.02 -14.95
N THR A 4 35.94 -8.88 -13.66
CA THR A 4 35.14 -9.81 -12.84
C THR A 4 33.72 -9.32 -12.58
N ILE A 5 33.33 -8.17 -13.12
CA ILE A 5 32.02 -7.56 -12.91
C ILE A 5 31.19 -7.69 -14.20
N ASN A 6 30.02 -8.30 -14.09
CA ASN A 6 29.06 -8.46 -15.18
C ASN A 6 27.85 -7.57 -14.96
N ILE A 7 27.44 -6.83 -16.00
CA ILE A 7 26.15 -6.15 -16.02
C ILE A 7 25.07 -7.22 -16.16
N LEU A 8 24.10 -7.22 -15.24
CA LEU A 8 23.02 -8.19 -15.28
C LEU A 8 22.10 -7.90 -16.48
N PRO A 9 21.64 -8.95 -17.19
CA PRO A 9 20.56 -8.82 -18.16
C PRO A 9 19.33 -8.15 -17.54
N GLU A 10 18.66 -7.28 -18.30
CA GLU A 10 17.53 -6.48 -17.82
C GLU A 10 16.41 -7.33 -17.20
N ASN A 11 16.11 -8.50 -17.78
CA ASN A 11 15.13 -9.43 -17.24
C ASN A 11 15.53 -10.02 -15.86
N LEU A 12 16.83 -10.20 -15.62
CA LEU A 12 17.37 -10.70 -14.36
C LEU A 12 17.40 -9.59 -13.31
N ALA A 13 17.84 -8.38 -13.69
CA ALA A 13 17.76 -7.20 -12.84
C ALA A 13 16.31 -6.89 -12.44
N ASN A 14 15.37 -6.95 -13.39
CA ASN A 14 13.94 -6.77 -13.13
C ASN A 14 13.34 -7.89 -12.27
N LYS A 15 13.82 -9.14 -12.39
CA LYS A 15 13.39 -10.25 -11.50
C LYS A 15 13.95 -10.13 -10.09
N ILE A 16 15.16 -9.58 -9.93
CA ILE A 16 15.76 -9.29 -8.62
C ILE A 16 15.05 -8.09 -7.99
N ALA A 17 14.80 -7.02 -8.74
CA ALA A 17 13.99 -5.89 -8.31
C ALA A 17 12.57 -6.33 -7.95
N ALA A 18 11.95 -7.21 -8.75
CA ALA A 18 10.67 -7.82 -8.42
C ALA A 18 10.75 -8.77 -7.22
N GLY A 19 11.93 -9.33 -6.92
CA GLY A 19 12.27 -10.19 -5.78
C GLY A 19 12.41 -9.43 -4.46
N GLU A 20 13.03 -8.25 -4.49
CA GLU A 20 13.14 -7.31 -3.37
C GLU A 20 11.85 -6.50 -3.19
N VAL A 21 11.12 -6.25 -4.28
CA VAL A 21 9.77 -5.66 -4.34
C VAL A 21 8.69 -6.77 -4.41
N VAL A 22 8.96 -7.99 -3.89
CA VAL A 22 7.86 -8.90 -3.53
C VAL A 22 7.23 -8.35 -2.26
N GLN A 23 6.41 -7.31 -2.43
CA GLN A 23 5.50 -6.84 -1.42
C GLN A 23 4.63 -8.02 -1.00
N ARG A 24 4.92 -8.52 0.20
CA ARG A 24 4.22 -9.64 0.81
C ARG A 24 2.74 -9.25 0.96
N PRO A 25 1.81 -10.23 1.00
CA PRO A 25 0.44 -9.99 1.47
C PRO A 25 0.36 -9.14 2.75
N ALA A 26 1.39 -9.21 3.61
CA ALA A 26 1.54 -8.36 4.78
C ALA A 26 1.64 -6.84 4.49
N ALA A 27 2.28 -6.43 3.39
CA ALA A 27 2.35 -5.01 3.01
C ALA A 27 0.97 -4.49 2.60
N ALA A 28 0.23 -5.24 1.78
CA ALA A 28 -1.15 -4.89 1.46
C ALA A 28 -2.04 -4.83 2.71
N VAL A 29 -1.85 -5.76 3.66
CA VAL A 29 -2.54 -5.71 4.96
C VAL A 29 -2.16 -4.47 5.76
N LYS A 30 -0.88 -4.10 5.84
CA LYS A 30 -0.41 -2.89 6.52
C LYS A 30 -1.13 -1.65 5.99
N GLU A 31 -1.09 -1.44 4.67
CA GLU A 31 -1.68 -0.25 4.04
C GLU A 31 -3.21 -0.18 4.26
N LEU A 32 -3.91 -1.33 4.20
CA LEU A 32 -5.34 -1.37 4.50
C LEU A 32 -5.62 -1.00 5.96
N LEU A 33 -4.83 -1.53 6.90
CA LEU A 33 -4.99 -1.22 8.33
C LEU A 33 -4.72 0.26 8.63
N GLU A 34 -3.67 0.82 8.05
CA GLU A 34 -3.33 2.24 8.19
C GLU A 34 -4.44 3.15 7.66
N ASN A 35 -5.02 2.80 6.51
CA ASN A 35 -6.17 3.54 5.97
C ASN A 35 -7.40 3.47 6.88
N SER A 36 -7.70 2.32 7.49
CA SER A 36 -8.83 2.23 8.43
C SER A 36 -8.56 3.00 9.73
N ILE A 37 -7.30 3.07 10.20
CA ILE A 37 -6.91 3.91 11.34
C ILE A 37 -7.05 5.40 11.00
N ASP A 38 -6.59 5.82 9.82
CA ASP A 38 -6.76 7.19 9.32
C ASP A 38 -8.25 7.56 9.22
N ALA A 39 -9.11 6.61 8.85
CA ALA A 39 -10.57 6.73 8.86
C ALA A 39 -11.21 6.68 10.26
N ARG A 40 -10.40 6.63 11.33
CA ARG A 40 -10.80 6.59 12.74
C ARG A 40 -11.68 5.39 13.12
N ALA A 41 -11.48 4.25 12.45
CA ALA A 41 -12.15 3.01 12.81
C ALA A 41 -11.83 2.60 14.26
N ARG A 42 -12.83 2.08 14.97
CA ARG A 42 -12.71 1.55 16.34
C ARG A 42 -12.72 0.03 16.36
N ALA A 43 -13.35 -0.58 15.35
CA ALA A 43 -13.43 -2.02 15.17
C ALA A 43 -12.99 -2.39 13.76
N LEU A 44 -12.18 -3.44 13.68
CA LEU A 44 -11.57 -3.93 12.45
C LEU A 44 -11.70 -5.45 12.42
N THR A 45 -12.12 -6.00 11.29
CA THR A 45 -12.13 -7.44 11.04
C THR A 45 -11.28 -7.74 9.82
N LEU A 46 -10.18 -8.48 10.02
CA LEU A 46 -9.28 -8.92 8.97
C LEU A 46 -9.50 -10.41 8.67
N VAL A 47 -9.88 -10.72 7.43
CA VAL A 47 -10.06 -12.09 6.93
C VAL A 47 -8.96 -12.41 5.92
N ILE A 48 -8.17 -13.44 6.23
CA ILE A 48 -7.06 -13.90 5.38
C ILE A 48 -7.29 -15.35 4.96
N LYS A 49 -7.12 -15.65 3.66
CA LYS A 49 -7.10 -17.03 3.16
C LYS A 49 -5.80 -17.33 2.39
N LYS A 50 -5.27 -18.54 2.59
CA LYS A 50 -4.03 -19.04 1.95
C LYS A 50 -2.85 -18.06 2.09
N GLY A 51 -2.65 -17.54 3.30
CA GLY A 51 -1.58 -16.56 3.59
C GLY A 51 -1.74 -15.23 2.84
N GLY A 52 -2.96 -14.87 2.45
CA GLY A 52 -3.28 -13.63 1.74
C GLY A 52 -3.13 -13.73 0.21
N LYS A 53 -2.70 -14.89 -0.30
CA LYS A 53 -2.62 -15.13 -1.76
C LYS A 53 -3.98 -15.28 -2.43
N SER A 54 -5.00 -15.70 -1.67
CA SER A 54 -6.35 -15.95 -2.20
C SER A 54 -7.36 -14.91 -1.75
N LEU A 55 -7.23 -14.38 -0.54
CA LEU A 55 -8.11 -13.36 0.00
C LEU A 55 -7.38 -12.56 1.07
N ILE A 56 -7.48 -11.25 0.94
CA ILE A 56 -7.27 -10.26 2.00
C ILE A 56 -8.53 -9.41 1.98
N GLN A 57 -9.29 -9.43 3.08
CA GLN A 57 -10.47 -8.60 3.25
C GLN A 57 -10.39 -7.92 4.60
N LEU A 58 -10.47 -6.60 4.60
CA LEU A 58 -10.60 -5.78 5.80
C LEU A 58 -12.00 -5.18 5.82
N ILE A 59 -12.65 -5.25 6.98
CA ILE A 59 -13.95 -4.63 7.24
C ILE A 59 -13.73 -3.71 8.44
N ASP A 60 -14.07 -2.44 8.30
CA ASP A 60 -13.93 -1.43 9.35
C ASP A 60 -15.23 -0.66 9.57
N ASP A 61 -15.32 0.02 10.70
CA ASP A 61 -16.41 0.92 11.09
C ASP A 61 -15.98 2.40 11.04
N GLY A 62 -15.00 2.72 10.19
CA GLY A 62 -14.48 4.07 10.02
C GLY A 62 -15.47 5.02 9.35
N SER A 63 -15.01 6.22 9.03
CA SER A 63 -15.83 7.26 8.40
C SER A 63 -16.40 6.87 7.02
N GLY A 64 -15.86 5.83 6.39
CA GLY A 64 -16.25 5.38 5.06
C GLY A 64 -15.90 6.39 3.97
N MET A 65 -16.51 6.20 2.80
CA MET A 65 -16.37 7.05 1.62
C MET A 65 -17.73 7.26 0.96
N SER A 66 -17.93 8.42 0.33
CA SER A 66 -19.03 8.58 -0.61
C SER A 66 -18.83 7.70 -1.85
N ARG A 67 -19.86 7.56 -2.69
CA ARG A 67 -19.75 6.77 -3.93
C ARG A 67 -18.73 7.39 -4.88
N GLU A 68 -18.69 8.71 -4.94
CA GLU A 68 -17.79 9.50 -5.77
C GLU A 68 -16.35 9.38 -5.25
N ASP A 69 -16.14 9.51 -3.94
CA ASP A 69 -14.81 9.35 -3.32
C ASP A 69 -14.28 7.93 -3.48
N ALA A 70 -15.14 6.91 -3.37
CA ALA A 70 -14.75 5.51 -3.59
C ALA A 70 -14.21 5.27 -5.00
N LEU A 71 -14.68 6.01 -6.00
CA LEU A 71 -14.14 5.95 -7.37
C LEU A 71 -12.80 6.69 -7.47
N LEU A 72 -12.67 7.83 -6.81
CA LEU A 72 -11.44 8.63 -6.79
C LEU A 72 -10.31 7.96 -6.02
N ALA A 73 -10.61 7.18 -4.97
CA ALA A 73 -9.62 6.51 -4.13
C ALA A 73 -8.71 5.53 -4.90
N PHE A 74 -9.13 5.06 -6.08
CA PHE A 74 -8.31 4.21 -6.96
C PHE A 74 -7.46 5.00 -7.97
N GLN A 75 -7.63 6.31 -8.06
CA GLN A 75 -6.85 7.16 -8.96
C GLN A 75 -5.46 7.41 -8.39
N ARG A 76 -4.47 7.49 -9.28
CA ARG A 76 -3.12 7.89 -8.88
C ARG A 76 -3.10 9.35 -8.45
N HIS A 77 -2.32 9.65 -7.42
CA HIS A 77 -2.15 11.00 -6.89
C HIS A 77 -3.45 11.64 -6.36
N ALA A 78 -4.40 10.82 -5.92
CA ALA A 78 -5.60 11.27 -5.22
C ALA A 78 -5.53 10.84 -3.75
N THR A 79 -5.74 11.79 -2.84
CA THR A 79 -5.78 11.53 -1.38
C THR A 79 -6.62 12.60 -0.68
N SER A 80 -7.26 12.24 0.43
CA SER A 80 -7.97 13.17 1.31
C SER A 80 -7.11 13.68 2.49
N LYS A 81 -5.86 13.23 2.59
CA LYS A 81 -5.01 13.41 3.76
C LYS A 81 -4.12 14.65 3.70
N ILE A 82 -3.71 15.04 2.49
CA ILE A 82 -2.85 16.20 2.24
C ILE A 82 -3.32 16.95 0.98
N SER A 83 -3.08 18.25 0.95
CA SER A 83 -3.47 19.14 -0.14
C SER A 83 -2.38 20.15 -0.53
N SER A 84 -1.36 20.32 0.32
CA SER A 84 -0.28 21.28 0.15
C SER A 84 1.10 20.67 0.47
N PHE A 85 2.17 21.39 0.10
CA PHE A 85 3.52 21.03 0.50
C PHE A 85 3.74 21.16 2.02
N GLU A 86 3.06 22.09 2.68
CA GLU A 86 3.14 22.27 4.12
C GLU A 86 2.52 21.08 4.88
N ASP A 87 1.44 20.49 4.33
CA ASP A 87 0.85 19.26 4.87
C ASP A 87 1.83 18.08 4.81
N LEU A 88 2.70 18.04 3.79
CA LEU A 88 3.72 17.01 3.63
C LEU A 88 4.86 17.16 4.65
N GLU A 89 5.15 18.38 5.10
CA GLU A 89 6.13 18.63 6.17
C GLU A 89 5.53 18.31 7.55
N ASN A 90 4.20 18.28 7.68
CA ASN A 90 3.46 18.06 8.93
C ASN A 90 2.48 16.88 8.84
N ILE A 91 3.01 15.68 8.56
CA ILE A 91 2.17 14.48 8.38
C ILE A 91 1.51 14.05 9.70
N HIS A 92 0.17 13.98 9.68
CA HIS A 92 -0.66 13.52 10.80
C HIS A 92 -1.41 12.20 10.52
N THR A 93 -1.20 11.61 9.35
CA THR A 93 -1.83 10.37 8.88
C THR A 93 -0.79 9.30 8.61
N LEU A 94 -1.20 8.04 8.55
CA LEU A 94 -0.28 6.91 8.40
C LEU A 94 0.05 6.57 6.95
N GLY A 95 -0.87 6.84 6.02
CA GLY A 95 -0.62 6.63 4.58
C GLY A 95 -0.79 7.89 3.76
#